data_AF-A0A960P633-F1
#
_entry.id   AF-A0A960P633-F1
#
_cell.length_a   1.000
_cell.length_b   1.000
_cell.length_c   1.000
_cell.angle_alpha   90.00
_cell.angle_beta   90.00
_cell.angle_gamma   90.00
#
_symmetry.space_group_name_H-M   'P 1'
#
loop_
_entity.id
_entity.type
_entity.pdbx_description
1 polymer ?
#
loop_
_entity_poly.entity_id
_entity_poly.type
_entity_poly.pdbx_seq_one_letter_code
_entity_poly.pdbx_strand_id
1 'polypeptide(L)' 'LMSRINTDLVEAIRPEPDALVELRWLVERHVERTESLRGAELLKVWDQATEQLWHILPRERVRRIEGGAARQVSAL' A
#
# COMPACT_ATOMS: atom_id res chain seq x y z
N LEU A 1 -4.97 12.20 7.00
CA LEU A 1 -3.68 11.49 6.83
C LEU A 1 -2.50 12.44 6.85
N MET A 2 -2.47 13.46 5.97
CA MET A 2 -1.32 14.37 5.81
C MET A 2 -0.87 15.06 7.10
N SER A 3 -1.80 15.40 8.01
CA SER A 3 -1.47 15.98 9.32
C SER A 3 -0.88 15.01 10.35
N ARG A 4 -0.71 13.73 9.99
CA ARG A 4 -0.24 12.65 10.89
C ARG A 4 1.01 11.94 10.38
N ILE A 5 1.59 12.39 9.26
CA ILE A 5 2.82 11.82 8.70
C ILE A 5 3.87 12.91 8.54
N ASN A 6 5.15 12.52 8.65
CA ASN A 6 6.25 13.42 8.34
C ASN A 6 6.48 13.47 6.82
N THR A 7 5.90 14.47 6.15
CA THR A 7 5.95 14.62 4.69
C THR A 7 7.33 14.98 4.13
N ASP A 8 8.29 15.32 4.99
CA ASP A 8 9.67 15.59 4.56
C ASP A 8 10.39 14.29 4.17
N LEU A 9 10.01 13.17 4.78
CA LEU A 9 10.68 11.87 4.61
C LEU A 9 9.88 10.88 3.77
N VAL A 10 8.55 10.93 3.86
CA VAL A 10 7.68 9.95 3.23
C VAL A 10 6.57 10.62 2.44
N GLU A 11 6.02 9.84 1.53
CA GLU A 11 4.84 10.18 0.76
C GLU A 11 3.79 9.09 0.94
N ALA A 12 2.51 9.49 0.96
CA ALA A 12 1.40 8.55 0.97
C ALA A 12 0.79 8.48 -0.42
N ILE A 13 0.88 7.33 -1.05
CA ILE A 13 0.31 7.07 -2.38
C ILE A 13 -0.80 6.04 -2.29
N ARG A 14 -1.57 5.90 -3.38
CA ARG A 14 -2.46 4.74 -3.52
C ARG A 14 -1.62 3.48 -3.72
N PRO A 15 -1.92 2.39 -2.99
CA PRO A 15 -1.20 1.14 -3.19
C PRO A 15 -1.39 0.63 -4.63
N GLU A 16 -0.30 0.21 -5.26
CA GLU A 16 -0.35 -0.55 -6.51
C GLU A 16 -0.89 -1.96 -6.27
N PRO A 17 -1.41 -2.66 -7.30
CA PRO A 17 -1.98 -4.00 -7.16
C PRO A 17 -1.05 -5.00 -6.47
N ASP A 18 0.23 -5.02 -6.82
CA ASP A 18 1.21 -5.94 -6.23
C ASP A 18 1.40 -5.70 -4.72
N ALA A 19 1.40 -4.44 -4.30
CA ALA A 19 1.48 -4.08 -2.88
C ALA A 19 0.21 -4.50 -2.12
N LEU A 20 -0.97 -4.49 -2.77
CA LEU A 20 -2.21 -4.98 -2.17
C LEU A 20 -2.21 -6.50 -2.04
N VAL A 21 -1.64 -7.24 -3.00
CA VAL A 21 -1.47 -8.70 -2.91
C VAL A 21 -0.57 -9.04 -1.72
N GLU A 22 0.58 -8.39 -1.60
CA GLU A 22 1.51 -8.58 -0.47
C GLU A 22 0.82 -8.24 0.87
N LEU A 23 0.13 -7.10 0.93
CA LEU A 23 -0.57 -6.68 2.15
C LEU A 23 -1.66 -7.67 2.56
N ARG A 24 -2.45 -8.19 1.61
CA ARG A 24 -3.47 -9.18 1.89
C ARG A 24 -2.87 -10.43 2.51
N TRP A 25 -1.79 -10.94 1.92
CA TRP A 25 -1.06 -12.08 2.46
C TRP A 25 -0.57 -11.84 3.89
N LEU A 26 -0.03 -10.64 4.18
CA LEU A 26 0.39 -10.26 5.53
C LEU A 26 -0.79 -10.23 6.53
N VAL A 27 -1.94 -9.71 6.12
CA VAL A 27 -3.15 -9.66 6.98
C VAL A 27 -3.69 -11.06 7.25
N GLU A 28 -3.75 -11.93 6.24
CA GLU A 28 -4.15 -13.34 6.39
C GLU A 28 -3.26 -14.05 7.41
N ARG A 29 -1.94 -13.88 7.28
CA ARG A 29 -0.96 -14.43 8.23
C ARG A 29 -1.11 -13.83 9.63
N HIS A 30 -1.40 -12.54 9.74
CA HIS A 30 -1.67 -11.91 11.02
C HIS A 30 -2.89 -12.52 11.71
N VAL A 31 -3.99 -12.72 10.98
CA VAL A 31 -5.21 -13.36 11.51
C VAL A 31 -4.92 -14.79 11.97
N GLU A 32 -4.24 -15.59 11.14
CA GLU A 32 -3.86 -16.97 11.48
C GLU A 32 -3.06 -17.06 12.79
N ARG A 33 -2.18 -16.08 13.04
CA ARG A 33 -1.24 -16.12 14.17
C ARG A 33 -1.76 -15.44 15.43
N THR A 34 -2.77 -14.59 15.32
CA THR A 34 -3.22 -13.73 16.44
C THR A 34 -4.72 -13.81 16.70
N GLU A 35 -5.47 -14.51 15.86
CA GLU A 35 -6.94 -14.59 15.93
C GLU A 35 -7.60 -13.20 15.87
N SER A 36 -6.94 -12.25 15.21
CA SER A 36 -7.38 -10.85 15.12
C SER A 36 -8.75 -10.74 14.46
N LEU A 37 -9.78 -10.46 15.27
CA LEU A 37 -11.15 -10.21 14.79
C LEU A 37 -11.18 -9.07 13.79
N ARG A 38 -10.45 -7.98 14.06
CA ARG A 38 -10.37 -6.84 13.15
C ARG A 38 -9.71 -7.20 11.81
N GLY A 39 -8.68 -8.04 11.83
CA GLY A 39 -8.06 -8.54 10.59
C GLY A 39 -9.02 -9.42 9.79
N ALA A 40 -9.77 -10.29 10.47
CA ALA A 40 -10.77 -11.15 9.82
C ALA A 40 -11.91 -10.33 9.21
N GLU A 41 -12.37 -9.28 9.89
CA GLU A 41 -13.36 -8.34 9.37
C GLU A 41 -12.84 -7.58 8.15
N LEU A 42 -11.58 -7.09 8.20
CA LEU A 42 -10.95 -6.41 7.08
C LEU A 42 -10.90 -7.30 5.83
N LEU A 43 -10.54 -8.58 5.97
CA LEU A 43 -10.48 -9.53 4.85
C LEU A 43 -11.84 -9.83 4.22
N LYS A 44 -12.94 -9.75 4.98
CA LYS A 44 -14.31 -9.97 4.46
C LYS A 44 -14.76 -8.86 3.51
N VAL A 45 -14.31 -7.62 3.73
CA VAL A 45 -14.67 -6.44 2.94
C VAL A 45 -13.47 -5.89 2.17
N TRP A 46 -12.54 -6.77 1.79
CA TRP A 46 -11.21 -6.39 1.31
C TRP A 46 -11.24 -5.35 0.19
N ASP A 47 -12.02 -5.58 -0.87
CA ASP A 47 -12.05 -4.69 -2.04
C ASP A 47 -12.45 -3.26 -1.64
N GLN A 48 -13.51 -3.12 -0.84
CA GLN A 48 -13.98 -1.83 -0.31
C GLN A 48 -12.96 -1.20 0.64
N ALA A 49 -12.27 -2.03 1.44
CA ALA A 49 -11.28 -1.55 2.38
C ALA A 49 -10.05 -0.99 1.67
N THR A 50 -9.62 -1.58 0.53
CA THR A 50 -8.44 -1.10 -0.20
C THR A 50 -8.57 0.35 -0.68
N GLU A 51 -9.79 0.83 -0.93
CA GLU A 51 -10.08 2.22 -1.29
C GLU A 51 -9.66 3.23 -0.20
N GLN A 52 -9.55 2.77 1.05
CA GLN A 52 -9.19 3.60 2.19
C GLN A 52 -7.72 3.44 2.62
N LEU A 53 -6.99 2.53 1.98
CA LEU A 53 -5.59 2.27 2.31
C LEU A 53 -4.65 3.26 1.60
N TRP A 54 -3.50 3.46 2.25
CA TRP A 54 -2.42 4.32 1.77
C TRP A 54 -1.10 3.56 1.92
N HIS A 55 -0.33 3.53 0.85
CA HIS A 55 1.02 2.98 0.87
C HIS A 55 1.99 4.12 1.20
N ILE A 56 2.67 4.00 2.34
CA ILE A 56 3.66 4.98 2.78
C ILE A 56 5.03 4.55 2.27
N LEU A 57 5.62 5.36 1.40
CA LEU A 57 6.94 5.09 0.83
C LEU A 57 7.91 6.24 1.14
N PRO A 58 9.21 5.94 1.36
CA PRO A 58 10.23 6.97 1.39
C PRO A 58 10.24 7.76 0.08
N ARG A 59 10.38 9.09 0.14
CA ARG A 59 10.35 9.96 -1.07
C ARG A 59 11.37 9.53 -2.14
N GLU A 60 12.52 9.02 -1.72
CA GLU A 60 13.57 8.51 -2.63
C GLU A 60 13.12 7.27 -3.42
N ARG A 61 12.23 6.44 -2.85
CA ARG A 61 11.65 5.30 -3.56
C ARG A 61 10.56 5.73 -4.52
N VAL A 62 9.71 6.70 -4.16
CA VAL A 62 8.65 7.22 -5.04
C VAL A 62 9.25 7.76 -6.34
N ARG A 63 10.30 8.59 -6.26
CA ARG A 63 11.01 9.11 -7.44
C ARG A 63 11.54 8.02 -8.39
N ARG A 64 11.91 6.85 -7.84
CA ARG A 64 12.40 5.72 -8.64
C ARG A 64 11.26 4.99 -9.35
N ILE A 65 10.10 4.84 -8.72
CA ILE A 65 8.90 4.27 -9.33
C ILE A 65 8.43 5.17 -10.48
N GLU A 66 8.33 6.49 -10.24
CA GLU A 66 7.96 7.47 -11.27
C GLU A 66 8.97 7.49 -12.43
N GLY A 67 10.27 7.47 -12.14
CA GLY A 67 11.33 7.42 -13.16
C GLY A 67 11.46 6.09 -13.89
N GLY A 68 10.87 5.01 -13.36
CA GLY A 68 10.73 3.72 -14.03
C GLY A 68 9.54 3.71 -14.98
N ALA A 69 8.38 4.20 -14.52
CA ALA A 69 7.17 4.33 -15.32
C ALA A 69 7.35 5.27 -16.53
N ALA A 70 8.03 6.40 -16.36
CA ALA A 70 8.33 7.33 -17.46
C ALA A 70 9.19 6.70 -18.57
N ARG A 71 10.08 5.75 -18.23
CA ARG A 71 10.93 5.05 -19.20
C ARG A 71 10.14 4.07 -20.08
N GLN A 72 8.97 3.63 -19.63
CA GLN A 72 8.12 2.68 -20.36
C GLN A 72 7.18 3.38 -21.36
N VAL A 73 6.93 4.69 -21.21
CA VAL A 73 6.01 5.46 -22.08
C VAL A 73 6.73 6.14 -23.26
N SER A 74 8.06 6.23 -23.27
CA SER A 74 8.85 6.75 -24.40
C SER A 74 9.38 5.69 -25.37
N ALA A 75 8.93 4.44 -25.23
CA ALA A 75 9.28 3.32 -26.10
C ALA A 75 8.05 2.83 -26.90
N LEU A 76 7.37 3.76 -27.58
CA LEU A 76 6.34 3.49 -28.59
C LEU A 76 6.52 4.44 -29.77
#